data_AF-A0A9D9E074-F1
#
_entry.id   AF-A0A9D9E074-F1
#
_cell.length_a   1.000
_cell.length_b   1.000
_cell.length_c   1.000
_cell.angle_alpha   90.00
_cell.angle_beta   90.00
_cell.angle_gamma   90.00
#
_symmetry.space_group_name_H-M   'P 1'
#
loop_
_entity.id
_entity.type
_entity.pdbx_description
1 polymer ?
#
loop_
_entity_poly.entity_id
_entity_poly.type
_entity_poly.pdbx_seq_one_letter_code
_entity_poly.pdbx_strand_id
1 'polypeptide(L)'
;MSEKEVILDTFASFKSGMQQYLARPEIPKELKPRHESTSTRIAACLRPFFPPAVNIDTGLMGADIVIWKGDQIILALFWSSSYLGKERRLKAIAFHEKRKPLLTLAFSIFPKQDTLLVCRIENGFIDYLHIKKDTFMEEVLRRCTIEEGKKDDGQLLLPLGKRN
;
A
#
# COMPACT_ATOMS: atom_id res chain seq x y z
N MET A 1 21.76 1.83 -8.99
CA MET A 1 20.61 2.23 -8.17
C MET A 1 20.71 1.48 -6.85
N SER A 2 20.75 2.20 -5.75
CA SER A 2 20.76 1.65 -4.40
C SER A 2 19.38 1.10 -4.02
N GLU A 3 19.32 0.19 -3.04
CA GLU A 3 18.06 -0.35 -2.52
C GLU A 3 17.11 0.76 -2.03
N LYS A 4 17.68 1.79 -1.38
CA LYS A 4 16.94 2.96 -0.91
C LYS A 4 16.27 3.73 -2.05
N GLU A 5 16.97 3.93 -3.17
CA GLU A 5 16.40 4.58 -4.36
C GLU A 5 15.25 3.75 -4.94
N VAL A 6 15.41 2.43 -5.04
CA VAL A 6 14.35 1.53 -5.51
C VAL A 6 13.11 1.62 -4.62
N ILE A 7 13.28 1.67 -3.30
CA ILE A 7 12.16 1.81 -2.36
C ILE A 7 11.44 3.15 -2.54
N LEU A 8 12.19 4.25 -2.66
CA LEU A 8 11.61 5.59 -2.88
C LEU A 8 10.83 5.65 -4.20
N ASP A 9 11.40 5.13 -5.28
CA ASP A 9 10.75 5.07 -6.60
C ASP A 9 9.51 4.16 -6.58
N THR A 10 9.59 3.02 -5.89
CA THR A 10 8.46 2.09 -5.71
C THR A 10 7.34 2.75 -4.94
N PHE A 11 7.65 3.49 -3.88
CA PHE A 11 6.65 4.20 -3.09
C PHE A 11 6.03 5.38 -3.87
N ALA A 12 6.82 6.11 -4.64
CA ALA A 12 6.33 7.13 -5.56
C ALA A 12 5.36 6.54 -6.59
N SER A 13 5.73 5.40 -7.18
CA SER A 13 4.88 4.65 -8.13
C SER A 13 3.56 4.20 -7.50
N PHE A 14 3.61 3.73 -6.24
CA PHE A 14 2.40 3.45 -5.46
C PHE A 14 1.50 4.67 -5.32
N LYS A 15 2.05 5.84 -4.93
CA LYS A 15 1.27 7.08 -4.79
C LYS A 15 0.60 7.47 -6.10
N SER A 16 1.34 7.46 -7.21
CA SER A 16 0.79 7.78 -8.54
C SER A 16 -0.30 6.81 -8.97
N GLY A 17 -0.12 5.51 -8.72
CA GLY A 17 -1.17 4.50 -8.98
C GLY A 17 -2.41 4.70 -8.12
N MET A 18 -2.24 5.06 -6.83
CA MET A 18 -3.36 5.37 -5.95
C MET A 18 -4.07 6.67 -6.34
N GLN A 19 -3.35 7.67 -6.85
CA GLN A 19 -3.92 8.88 -7.41
C GLN A 19 -4.81 8.57 -8.61
N GLN A 20 -4.33 7.75 -9.54
CA GLN A 20 -5.11 7.30 -10.68
C GLN A 20 -6.33 6.47 -10.23
N TYR A 21 -6.17 5.58 -9.27
CA TYR A 21 -7.26 4.77 -8.73
C TYR A 21 -8.36 5.63 -8.08
N LEU A 22 -7.98 6.64 -7.29
CA LEU A 22 -8.93 7.51 -6.59
C LEU A 22 -9.60 8.53 -7.52
N ALA A 23 -8.94 8.94 -8.60
CA ALA A 23 -9.52 9.83 -9.61
C ALA A 23 -10.69 9.20 -10.39
N ARG A 24 -10.90 7.87 -10.27
CA ARG A 24 -11.96 7.11 -10.97
C ARG A 24 -12.04 7.44 -12.47
N PRO A 25 -10.94 7.40 -13.24
CA PRO A 25 -11.03 7.58 -14.68
C PRO A 25 -12.01 6.55 -15.25
N GLU A 26 -12.80 6.96 -16.25
CA GLU A 26 -13.65 6.02 -16.97
C GLU A 26 -12.78 4.90 -17.55
N ILE A 27 -12.88 3.69 -16.99
CA ILE A 27 -12.20 2.53 -17.54
C ILE A 27 -12.84 2.27 -18.92
N PRO A 28 -12.08 2.30 -20.03
CA PRO A 28 -12.60 1.99 -21.35
C PRO A 28 -13.37 0.66 -21.29
N LYS A 29 -14.60 0.64 -21.84
CA LYS A 29 -15.52 -0.51 -21.72
C LYS A 29 -14.88 -1.83 -22.19
N GLU A 30 -13.93 -1.75 -23.10
CA GLU A 30 -13.17 -2.86 -23.68
C GLU A 30 -12.21 -3.54 -22.70
N LEU A 31 -11.81 -2.84 -21.63
CA LEU A 31 -10.93 -3.35 -20.59
C LEU A 31 -11.69 -3.76 -19.32
N LYS A 32 -13.03 -3.60 -19.27
CA LYS A 32 -13.83 -3.95 -18.09
C LYS A 32 -13.99 -5.47 -17.96
N PRO A 33 -13.38 -6.11 -16.96
CA PRO A 33 -13.66 -7.51 -16.67
C PRO A 33 -15.10 -7.64 -16.14
N ARG A 34 -15.77 -8.76 -16.45
CA ARG A 34 -17.14 -9.04 -15.97
C ARG A 34 -17.28 -9.01 -14.44
N HIS A 35 -16.18 -9.21 -13.70
CA HIS A 35 -16.08 -9.04 -12.24
C HIS A 35 -14.70 -8.49 -11.87
N GLU A 36 -14.56 -7.17 -11.76
CA GLU A 36 -13.29 -6.56 -11.39
C GLU A 36 -13.20 -6.38 -9.87
N SER A 37 -12.29 -7.12 -9.22
CA SER A 37 -12.02 -6.92 -7.80
C SER A 37 -11.32 -5.57 -7.57
N THR A 38 -11.45 -5.01 -6.37
CA THR A 38 -10.69 -3.79 -6.00
C THR A 38 -9.18 -4.00 -6.17
N SER A 39 -8.64 -5.18 -5.84
CA SER A 39 -7.22 -5.50 -6.06
C SER A 39 -6.84 -5.42 -7.54
N THR A 40 -7.70 -5.94 -8.43
CA THR A 40 -7.50 -5.87 -9.88
C THR A 40 -7.48 -4.42 -10.37
N ARG A 41 -8.41 -3.58 -9.89
CA ARG A 41 -8.46 -2.16 -10.24
C ARG A 41 -7.24 -1.39 -9.77
N ILE A 42 -6.79 -1.63 -8.53
CA ILE A 42 -5.59 -1.00 -7.99
C ILE A 42 -4.36 -1.47 -8.80
N ALA A 43 -4.24 -2.77 -9.08
CA ALA A 43 -3.15 -3.32 -9.89
C ALA A 43 -3.09 -2.70 -11.29
N ALA A 44 -4.24 -2.54 -11.94
CA ALA A 44 -4.34 -1.87 -13.24
C ALA A 44 -3.88 -0.40 -13.19
N CYS A 45 -4.22 0.33 -12.12
CA CYS A 45 -3.78 1.71 -11.92
C CYS A 45 -2.28 1.81 -11.57
N LEU A 46 -1.70 0.78 -10.96
CA LEU A 46 -0.26 0.73 -10.67
C LEU A 46 0.57 0.45 -11.91
N ARG A 47 0.07 -0.39 -12.84
CA ARG A 47 0.84 -0.91 -14.00
C ARG A 47 1.60 0.15 -14.81
N PRO A 48 1.05 1.34 -15.14
CA PRO A 48 1.77 2.35 -15.93
C PRO A 48 3.00 2.93 -15.22
N PHE A 49 3.09 2.83 -13.90
CA PHE A 49 4.15 3.41 -13.09
C PHE A 49 5.28 2.42 -12.80
N PHE A 50 5.21 1.20 -13.30
CA PHE A 50 6.28 0.21 -13.16
C PHE A 50 6.87 -0.19 -14.53
N PRO A 51 8.16 -0.54 -14.59
CA PRO A 51 8.79 -1.00 -15.83
C PRO A 51 8.07 -2.23 -16.43
N PRO A 52 8.01 -2.39 -17.77
CA PRO A 52 7.31 -3.51 -18.40
C PRO A 52 7.77 -4.90 -17.94
N ALA A 53 9.04 -5.01 -17.53
CA ALA A 53 9.69 -6.24 -17.08
C ALA A 53 9.30 -6.68 -15.65
N VAL A 54 8.50 -5.90 -14.90
CA VAL A 54 7.96 -6.37 -13.62
C VAL A 54 6.64 -7.10 -13.84
N ASN A 55 6.35 -8.06 -12.98
CA ASN A 55 5.05 -8.73 -12.92
C ASN A 55 4.21 -8.10 -11.82
N ILE A 56 2.88 -8.04 -12.01
CA ILE A 56 1.90 -7.55 -11.04
C ILE A 56 0.79 -8.59 -10.93
N ASP A 57 0.74 -9.29 -9.80
CA ASP A 57 -0.25 -10.34 -9.53
C ASP A 57 -1.18 -9.94 -8.39
N THR A 58 -2.44 -10.36 -8.46
CA THR A 58 -3.43 -10.15 -7.40
C THR A 58 -3.72 -11.44 -6.64
N GLY A 59 -3.84 -11.36 -5.32
CA GLY A 59 -4.19 -12.52 -4.46
C GLY A 59 -3.07 -13.56 -4.32
N LEU A 60 -1.82 -13.18 -4.60
CA LEU A 60 -0.68 -14.08 -4.58
C LEU A 60 -0.03 -14.14 -3.20
N MET A 61 0.30 -15.36 -2.73
CA MET A 61 1.03 -15.60 -1.47
C MET A 61 0.40 -14.96 -0.21
N GLY A 62 -0.90 -14.69 -0.24
CA GLY A 62 -1.63 -14.07 0.87
C GLY A 62 -1.56 -12.54 0.91
N ALA A 63 -0.87 -11.89 -0.03
CA ALA A 63 -0.96 -10.45 -0.26
C ALA A 63 -2.07 -10.14 -1.27
N ASP A 64 -2.64 -8.94 -1.20
CA ASP A 64 -3.68 -8.52 -2.14
C ASP A 64 -3.11 -8.26 -3.52
N ILE A 65 -1.92 -7.66 -3.57
CA ILE A 65 -1.16 -7.38 -4.80
C ILE A 65 0.31 -7.61 -4.51
N VAL A 66 1.02 -8.26 -5.44
CA VAL A 66 2.46 -8.48 -5.41
C VAL A 66 3.07 -7.95 -6.70
N ILE A 67 4.08 -7.10 -6.58
CA ILE A 67 4.90 -6.63 -7.70
C ILE A 67 6.30 -7.20 -7.54
N TRP A 68 6.79 -7.90 -8.56
CA TRP A 68 8.04 -8.66 -8.48
C TRP A 68 8.80 -8.66 -9.80
N LYS A 69 10.11 -8.90 -9.73
CA LYS A 69 11.01 -8.98 -10.89
C LYS A 69 12.06 -10.06 -10.63
N GLY A 70 12.15 -11.05 -11.52
CA GLY A 70 12.98 -12.24 -11.27
C GLY A 70 12.50 -12.96 -10.01
N ASP A 71 13.37 -13.22 -9.05
CA ASP A 71 12.98 -13.83 -7.76
C ASP A 71 12.70 -12.81 -6.64
N GLN A 72 12.88 -11.51 -6.92
CA GLN A 72 12.73 -10.46 -5.91
C GLN A 72 11.31 -9.87 -5.92
N ILE A 73 10.68 -9.86 -4.74
CA ILE A 73 9.46 -9.08 -4.52
C ILE A 73 9.86 -7.62 -4.27
N ILE A 74 9.37 -6.72 -5.11
CA ILE A 74 9.63 -5.28 -5.02
C ILE A 74 8.62 -4.65 -4.07
N LEU A 75 7.33 -4.93 -4.29
CA LEU A 75 6.24 -4.36 -3.50
C LEU A 75 5.21 -5.44 -3.15
N ALA A 76 4.83 -5.51 -1.88
CA ALA A 76 3.66 -6.25 -1.43
C ALA A 76 2.61 -5.30 -0.85
N LEU A 77 1.36 -5.45 -1.28
CA LEU A 77 0.26 -4.58 -0.86
C LEU A 77 -0.81 -5.37 -0.09
N PHE A 78 -1.27 -4.76 1.00
CA PHE A 78 -2.41 -5.20 1.79
C PHE A 78 -3.39 -4.04 1.92
N TRP A 79 -4.61 -4.16 1.41
CA TRP A 79 -5.57 -3.04 1.42
C TRP A 79 -6.85 -3.38 2.18
N SER A 80 -7.47 -2.40 2.81
CA SER A 80 -8.77 -2.53 3.45
C SER A 80 -9.73 -1.45 2.95
N SER A 81 -11.00 -1.80 2.70
CA SER A 81 -12.08 -0.82 2.47
C SER A 81 -12.55 -0.16 3.77
N SER A 82 -12.12 -0.69 4.90
CA SER A 82 -12.39 -0.20 6.24
C SER A 82 -11.05 0.10 6.94
N TYR A 83 -11.09 0.28 8.25
CA TYR A 83 -9.89 0.51 9.03
C TYR A 83 -8.87 -0.62 8.89
N LEU A 84 -7.59 -0.27 8.87
CA LEU A 84 -6.51 -1.27 8.89
C LEU A 84 -6.45 -1.90 10.28
N GLY A 85 -7.24 -2.94 10.48
CA GLY A 85 -7.28 -3.70 11.73
C GLY A 85 -5.94 -4.38 12.04
N LYS A 86 -5.75 -4.66 13.33
CA LYS A 86 -4.57 -5.36 13.88
C LYS A 86 -4.20 -6.61 13.09
N GLU A 87 -5.18 -7.45 12.76
CA GLU A 87 -4.97 -8.69 12.01
C GLU A 87 -4.31 -8.45 10.64
N ARG A 88 -4.80 -7.48 9.87
CA ARG A 88 -4.29 -7.21 8.52
C ARG A 88 -2.90 -6.58 8.55
N ARG A 89 -2.65 -5.71 9.53
CA ARG A 89 -1.30 -5.18 9.78
C ARG A 89 -0.32 -6.29 10.17
N LEU A 90 -0.71 -7.18 11.09
CA LEU A 90 0.13 -8.32 11.50
C LEU A 90 0.40 -9.27 10.33
N LYS A 91 -0.58 -9.50 9.45
CA LYS A 91 -0.37 -10.25 8.19
C LYS A 91 0.68 -9.59 7.30
N ALA A 92 0.63 -8.27 7.13
CA ALA A 92 1.62 -7.54 6.34
C ALA A 92 3.03 -7.61 6.96
N ILE A 93 3.14 -7.47 8.30
CA ILE A 93 4.41 -7.60 9.02
C ILE A 93 4.98 -9.02 8.85
N ALA A 94 4.18 -10.05 9.10
CA ALA A 94 4.61 -11.44 8.96
C ALA A 94 5.01 -11.77 7.52
N PHE A 95 4.31 -11.21 6.52
CA PHE A 95 4.70 -11.34 5.13
C PHE A 95 6.06 -10.70 4.87
N HIS A 96 6.28 -9.47 5.36
CA HIS A 96 7.55 -8.76 5.20
C HIS A 96 8.73 -9.55 5.78
N GLU A 97 8.60 -10.04 7.02
CA GLU A 97 9.65 -10.82 7.68
C GLU A 97 9.94 -12.14 6.96
N LYS A 98 8.91 -12.83 6.47
CA LYS A 98 9.04 -14.16 5.83
C LYS A 98 9.55 -14.08 4.39
N ARG A 99 9.06 -13.12 3.61
CA ARG A 99 9.28 -13.05 2.16
C ARG A 99 10.30 -12.00 1.75
N LYS A 100 10.69 -11.12 2.67
CA LYS A 100 11.69 -10.06 2.47
C LYS A 100 11.47 -9.25 1.18
N PRO A 101 10.25 -8.74 0.92
CA PRO A 101 10.05 -7.77 -0.15
C PRO A 101 10.84 -6.49 0.18
N LEU A 102 11.24 -5.74 -0.84
CA LEU A 102 11.92 -4.44 -0.62
C LEU A 102 11.00 -3.46 0.14
N LEU A 103 9.70 -3.49 -0.19
CA LEU A 103 8.69 -2.66 0.43
C LEU A 103 7.40 -3.46 0.67
N THR A 104 6.83 -3.36 1.87
CA THR A 104 5.45 -3.81 2.14
C THR A 104 4.62 -2.62 2.58
N LEU A 105 3.45 -2.43 1.96
CA LEU A 105 2.48 -1.41 2.36
C LEU A 105 1.18 -2.07 2.78
N ALA A 106 0.67 -1.68 3.95
CA ALA A 106 -0.67 -1.99 4.38
C ALA A 106 -1.47 -0.68 4.48
N PHE A 107 -2.61 -0.56 3.80
CA PHE A 107 -3.31 0.72 3.71
C PHE A 107 -4.83 0.60 3.74
N SER A 108 -5.49 1.69 4.13
CA SER A 108 -6.95 1.81 4.14
C SER A 108 -7.41 2.79 3.08
N ILE A 109 -8.43 2.39 2.31
CA ILE A 109 -9.11 3.25 1.35
C ILE A 109 -10.44 3.66 1.97
N PHE A 110 -10.49 4.86 2.55
CA PHE A 110 -11.71 5.42 3.12
C PHE A 110 -12.40 6.36 2.13
N PRO A 111 -13.57 6.06 1.56
CA PRO A 111 -14.19 6.95 0.57
C PRO A 111 -14.50 8.36 1.08
N LYS A 112 -14.77 8.51 2.38
CA LYS A 112 -15.24 9.75 3.01
C LYS A 112 -14.15 10.55 3.74
N GLN A 113 -12.91 10.05 3.82
CA GLN A 113 -11.81 10.78 4.45
C GLN A 113 -10.90 11.38 3.38
N ASP A 114 -10.27 12.52 3.70
CA ASP A 114 -9.36 13.21 2.78
C ASP A 114 -7.96 12.60 2.75
N THR A 115 -7.70 11.59 3.58
CA THR A 115 -6.41 10.91 3.67
C THR A 115 -6.53 9.41 3.36
N LEU A 116 -5.45 8.85 2.82
CA LEU A 116 -5.16 7.43 2.88
C LEU A 116 -4.31 7.17 4.11
N LEU A 117 -4.70 6.19 4.91
CA LEU A 117 -3.87 5.70 6.00
C LEU A 117 -2.96 4.60 5.45
N VAL A 118 -1.65 4.76 5.59
CA VAL A 118 -0.64 3.82 5.11
C VAL A 118 0.30 3.41 6.24
N CYS A 119 0.53 2.12 6.36
CA CYS A 119 1.57 1.50 7.16
C CYS A 119 2.65 1.00 6.19
N ARG A 120 3.80 1.67 6.19
CA ARG A 120 4.96 1.35 5.37
C ARG A 120 5.95 0.52 6.18
N ILE A 121 6.29 -0.66 5.69
CA ILE A 121 7.21 -1.60 6.33
C ILE A 121 8.41 -1.79 5.42
N GLU A 122 9.57 -1.40 5.91
CA GLU A 122 10.86 -1.51 5.23
C GLU A 122 12.00 -1.52 6.25
N ASN A 123 13.14 -2.12 5.93
CA ASN A 123 14.38 -1.95 6.69
C ASN A 123 14.27 -2.19 8.22
N GLY A 124 13.38 -3.08 8.66
CA GLY A 124 13.15 -3.37 10.08
C GLY A 124 12.28 -2.35 10.82
N PHE A 125 11.79 -1.32 10.12
CA PHE A 125 10.95 -0.27 10.65
C PHE A 125 9.55 -0.31 10.06
N ILE A 126 8.64 0.34 10.79
CA ILE A 126 7.27 0.58 10.40
C ILE A 126 7.02 2.08 10.53
N ASP A 127 6.66 2.70 9.42
CA ASP A 127 6.20 4.09 9.36
C ASP A 127 4.68 4.12 9.17
N TYR A 128 4.02 4.88 10.01
CA TYR A 128 2.60 5.17 9.89
C TYR A 128 2.42 6.55 9.29
N LEU A 129 1.70 6.60 8.17
CA LEU A 129 1.63 7.75 7.28
C LEU A 129 0.17 8.13 7.01
N HIS A 130 -0.11 9.43 6.96
CA HIS A 130 -1.23 9.95 6.19
C HIS A 130 -0.74 10.42 4.83
N ILE A 131 -1.45 10.01 3.77
CA ILE A 131 -1.27 10.56 2.43
C ILE A 131 -2.53 11.35 2.09
N LYS A 132 -2.41 12.67 1.96
CA LYS A 132 -3.55 13.53 1.59
C LYS A 132 -3.96 13.24 0.16
N LYS A 133 -5.24 13.06 -0.12
CA LYS A 133 -5.74 12.64 -1.44
C LYS A 133 -5.76 13.73 -2.49
N ASP A 134 -5.76 14.99 -2.06
CA ASP A 134 -5.75 16.17 -2.94
C ASP A 134 -4.35 16.47 -3.48
N THR A 135 -3.35 16.33 -2.63
CA THR A 135 -1.97 16.77 -2.86
C THR A 135 -0.98 15.60 -2.93
N PHE A 136 -1.39 14.40 -2.47
CA PHE A 136 -0.53 13.23 -2.29
C PHE A 136 0.72 13.50 -1.44
N MET A 137 0.66 14.56 -0.61
CA MET A 137 1.67 14.84 0.40
C MET A 137 1.59 13.82 1.53
N GLU A 138 2.77 13.43 2.00
CA GLU A 138 2.96 12.47 3.08
C GLU A 138 3.14 13.20 4.41
N GLU A 139 2.49 12.69 5.45
CA GLU A 139 2.71 13.10 6.83
C GLU A 139 3.04 11.87 7.65
N VAL A 140 4.27 11.81 8.19
CA VAL A 140 4.69 10.72 9.08
C VAL A 140 4.12 10.97 10.47
N LEU A 141 3.20 10.11 10.89
CA LEU A 141 2.58 10.18 12.20
C LEU A 141 3.47 9.57 13.27
N ARG A 142 4.10 8.43 12.96
CA ARG A 142 4.94 7.67 13.88
C ARG A 142 5.85 6.72 13.12
N ARG A 143 7.07 6.57 13.64
CA ARG A 143 8.00 5.48 13.29
C ARG A 143 8.18 4.56 14.49
N CYS A 144 8.18 3.26 14.26
CA CYS A 144 8.56 2.28 15.28
C CYS A 144 9.30 1.10 14.66
N THR A 145 9.91 0.27 15.51
CA THR A 145 10.48 -1.01 15.08
C THR A 145 9.38 -2.02 14.77
N ILE A 146 9.71 -3.07 14.02
CA ILE A 146 8.78 -4.18 13.77
C ILE A 146 8.27 -4.83 15.07
N GLU A 147 9.15 -4.99 16.08
CA GLU A 147 8.76 -5.60 17.37
C GLU A 147 7.71 -4.77 18.11
N GLU A 148 7.85 -3.44 18.11
CA GLU A 148 6.86 -2.53 18.69
C GLU A 148 5.54 -2.57 17.91
N GLY A 149 5.60 -2.61 16.58
CA GLY A 149 4.40 -2.66 15.72
C GLY A 149 3.58 -3.95 15.86
N LYS A 150 4.20 -5.05 16.33
CA LYS A 150 3.50 -6.29 16.69
C LYS A 150 2.65 -6.13 17.96
N LYS A 151 3.09 -5.29 18.90
CA LYS A 151 2.46 -5.08 20.21
C LYS A 151 1.41 -3.97 20.20
N ASP A 152 1.59 -2.96 19.35
CA ASP A 152 0.73 -1.78 19.27
C ASP A 152 -0.71 -2.11 18.82
N ASP A 153 -1.74 -1.50 19.42
CA ASP A 153 -3.14 -1.78 19.06
C ASP A 153 -3.67 -0.88 17.92
N GLY A 154 -2.81 -0.04 17.33
CA GLY A 154 -3.12 0.70 16.13
C GLY A 154 -4.08 1.87 16.33
N GLN A 155 -4.46 2.26 17.54
CA GLN A 155 -5.32 3.45 17.77
C GLN A 155 -4.66 4.78 17.33
N LEU A 156 -3.34 4.80 17.19
CA LEU A 156 -2.56 5.99 16.83
C LEU A 156 -2.62 6.39 15.35
N LEU A 157 -3.39 5.66 14.54
CA LEU A 157 -3.44 5.85 13.08
C LEU A 157 -4.60 6.72 12.59
N LEU A 158 -5.48 7.11 13.51
CA LEU A 158 -6.56 8.04 13.20
C LEU A 158 -6.03 9.48 13.31
N PRO A 159 -6.37 10.37 12.37
CA PRO A 159 -6.43 11.77 12.75
C PRO A 159 -7.48 11.82 13.85
N LEU A 160 -7.10 12.29 15.04
CA LEU A 160 -8.06 12.67 16.06
C LEU A 160 -8.90 13.80 15.47
N GLY A 161 -9.93 13.46 14.71
CA GLY A 161 -10.96 14.40 14.31
C GLY A 161 -11.44 15.03 15.60
N LYS A 162 -11.35 16.36 15.67
CA LYS A 162 -11.88 17.13 16.80
C LYS A 162 -13.25 16.55 17.12
N ARG A 163 -13.40 16.03 18.34
CA ARG A 163 -14.71 15.77 18.92
C ARG A 163 -15.38 17.14 18.94
N ASN A 164 -16.32 17.36 18.02
CA ASN A 164 -17.31 18.43 18.19
C ASN A 164 -18.20 18.06 19.37
#